data_AF-A0A1D2AAD9-F1
#
_entry.id   AF-A0A1D2AAD9-F1
#
_cell.length_a   1.000
_cell.length_b   1.000
_cell.length_c   1.000
_cell.angle_alpha   90.00
_cell.angle_beta   90.00
_cell.angle_gamma   90.00
#
_symmetry.space_group_name_H-M   'P 1'
#
loop_
_entity.id
_entity.type
_entity.pdbx_description
1 polymer ?
#
loop_
_entity_poly.entity_id
_entity_poly.type
_entity_poly.pdbx_seq_one_letter_code
_entity_poly.pdbx_strand_id
1 'polypeptide(L)'
;PRPCILRLGVRTRDGSRATARSMSSKSKAAAPVADAGEPSTSERNEPGRIVYIGHLPHGFYEKEMKAYFSQFGRVTKVRLSRSKKTGRSKHYAFIEFYSAEVARIAAEAMDGYMFFGQKLQAKLLLPSQVHKDLMKGSNRVFKKVPWKKIEMERHNVERGEAAQATLLKRALRKDRLRQQRIKEAGIDYEYQGLESRLPRAAVKTTFED
;
A
#
# COMPACT_ATOMS: atom_id res chain seq x y z
N PRO A 1 -39.69 -10.35 -4.07
CA PRO A 1 -39.77 -11.11 -5.34
C PRO A 1 -39.04 -10.39 -6.49
N ARG A 2 -37.79 -10.79 -6.78
CA ARG A 2 -37.04 -10.31 -7.95
C ARG A 2 -36.90 -11.48 -8.94
N PRO A 3 -37.18 -11.29 -10.24
CA PRO A 3 -37.23 -12.39 -11.20
C PRO A 3 -35.82 -12.84 -11.58
N CYS A 4 -35.59 -14.15 -11.48
CA CYS A 4 -34.43 -14.85 -12.01
C CYS A 4 -34.52 -14.89 -13.54
N ILE A 5 -33.64 -14.18 -14.24
CA ILE A 5 -33.46 -14.32 -15.69
C ILE A 5 -32.37 -15.36 -15.90
N LEU A 6 -32.77 -16.60 -16.20
CA LEU A 6 -31.91 -17.65 -16.72
C LEU A 6 -31.50 -17.30 -18.15
N ARG A 7 -30.24 -16.92 -18.35
CA ARG A 7 -29.61 -16.90 -19.68
C ARG A 7 -28.85 -18.20 -19.88
N LEU A 8 -29.38 -19.08 -20.74
CA LEU A 8 -28.61 -20.16 -21.34
C LEU A 8 -27.50 -19.56 -22.21
N GLY A 9 -26.25 -19.83 -21.86
CA GLY A 9 -25.07 -19.50 -22.66
C GLY A 9 -24.59 -20.73 -23.43
N VAL A 10 -24.78 -20.72 -24.74
CA VAL A 10 -24.24 -21.70 -25.69
C VAL A 10 -22.72 -21.45 -25.81
N ARG A 11 -21.93 -22.51 -25.62
CA ARG A 11 -20.48 -22.50 -25.79
C ARG A 11 -20.15 -22.58 -27.29
N THR A 12 -19.48 -21.57 -27.82
CA THR A 12 -18.74 -21.68 -29.09
C THR A 12 -17.25 -21.55 -28.81
N ARG A 13 -16.51 -22.63 -29.10
CA ARG A 13 -15.07 -22.62 -29.33
C ARG A 13 -14.80 -22.02 -30.71
N ASP A 14 -13.80 -21.16 -30.79
CA ASP A 14 -12.72 -21.13 -31.80
C ASP A 14 -12.23 -19.70 -32.06
N GLY A 15 -10.92 -19.58 -32.32
CA GLY A 15 -10.35 -18.37 -32.90
C GLY A 15 -9.07 -17.88 -32.24
N SER A 16 -7.97 -18.55 -32.57
CA SER A 16 -6.60 -18.04 -32.48
C SER A 16 -6.44 -16.61 -32.99
N ARG A 17 -5.75 -15.74 -32.24
CA ARG A 17 -5.09 -14.56 -32.83
C ARG A 17 -3.75 -14.28 -32.16
N ALA A 18 -2.71 -14.68 -32.89
CA ALA A 18 -1.34 -14.23 -32.70
C ALA A 18 -1.18 -12.76 -33.14
N THR A 19 0.01 -12.20 -32.87
CA THR A 19 0.58 -10.88 -33.22
C THR A 19 0.38 -9.81 -32.13
N ALA A 20 1.36 -9.02 -31.70
CA ALA A 20 2.67 -8.71 -32.27
C ALA A 20 3.69 -8.38 -31.16
N ARG A 21 4.92 -8.87 -31.34
CA ARG A 21 6.14 -8.33 -30.73
C ARG A 21 6.37 -6.94 -31.31
N SER A 22 6.33 -5.88 -30.50
CA SER A 22 6.87 -4.57 -30.92
C SER A 22 8.29 -4.41 -30.37
N MET A 23 9.26 -4.63 -31.26
CA MET A 23 10.60 -4.10 -31.12
C MET A 23 10.54 -2.57 -31.22
N SER A 24 11.06 -1.84 -30.24
CA SER A 24 11.41 -0.43 -30.43
C SER A 24 12.88 -0.22 -30.05
N SER A 25 13.64 -0.09 -31.13
CA SER A 25 14.83 0.74 -31.34
C SER A 25 15.48 1.39 -30.11
N LYS A 26 16.60 0.79 -29.74
CA LYS A 26 17.88 1.40 -29.39
C LYS A 26 18.01 2.87 -29.85
N SER A 27 18.00 3.80 -28.91
CA SER A 27 18.63 5.12 -29.06
C SER A 27 19.77 5.24 -28.05
N LYS A 28 20.90 5.70 -28.60
CA LYS A 28 22.26 5.67 -28.08
C LYS A 28 22.58 7.02 -27.42
N ALA A 29 23.49 6.98 -26.45
CA ALA A 29 24.26 8.08 -25.85
C ALA A 29 23.62 8.91 -24.71
N ALA A 30 24.07 8.62 -23.48
CA ALA A 30 24.92 9.52 -22.70
C ALA A 30 25.54 8.70 -21.55
N ALA A 31 26.86 8.50 -21.59
CA ALA A 31 27.60 7.90 -20.48
C ALA A 31 27.71 8.91 -19.33
N PRO A 32 27.71 8.44 -18.08
CA PRO A 32 28.54 9.07 -17.06
C PRO A 32 29.52 8.05 -16.47
N VAL A 33 30.80 8.41 -16.57
CA VAL A 33 31.88 8.13 -15.61
C VAL A 33 31.57 7.06 -14.56
N ALA A 34 32.04 5.85 -14.83
CA ALA A 34 32.16 4.78 -13.86
C ALA A 34 33.53 4.91 -13.18
N ASP A 35 33.57 5.65 -12.07
CA ASP A 35 34.52 5.41 -10.99
C ASP A 35 33.81 5.68 -9.67
N ALA A 36 33.41 4.61 -8.98
CA ALA A 36 33.02 4.63 -7.57
C ALA A 36 32.90 3.19 -7.10
N GLY A 37 33.92 2.72 -6.35
CA GLY A 37 33.88 1.45 -5.64
C GLY A 37 32.58 1.25 -4.86
N GLU A 38 32.13 0.01 -4.76
CA GLU A 38 30.99 -0.32 -3.92
C GLU A 38 31.36 -0.01 -2.45
N PRO A 39 30.52 0.73 -1.70
CA PRO A 39 30.81 1.02 -0.31
C PRO A 39 30.75 -0.26 0.51
N SER A 40 31.82 -0.46 1.29
CA SER A 40 31.85 -1.39 2.41
C SER A 40 30.62 -1.14 3.31
N THR A 41 30.04 -2.21 3.86
CA THR A 41 28.78 -2.17 4.61
C THR A 41 28.80 -1.25 5.84
N SER A 42 29.99 -0.92 6.36
CA SER A 42 30.21 0.03 7.46
C SER A 42 29.99 1.49 7.05
N GLU A 43 30.43 1.87 5.84
CA GLU A 43 30.24 3.23 5.31
C GLU A 43 28.81 3.49 4.88
N ARG A 44 27.84 2.59 5.06
CA ARG A 44 26.44 2.84 4.66
C ARG A 44 25.61 3.51 5.74
N ASN A 45 26.08 3.52 6.98
CA ASN A 45 25.33 3.92 8.17
C ASN A 45 25.97 5.09 8.95
N GLU A 46 26.79 5.93 8.32
CA GLU A 46 27.22 7.12 9.05
C GLU A 46 26.04 8.07 9.32
N PRO A 47 25.98 8.64 10.53
CA PRO A 47 24.97 9.61 10.88
C PRO A 47 25.11 10.90 10.06
N GLY A 48 24.01 11.65 9.90
CA GLY A 48 24.07 13.00 9.30
C GLY A 48 24.07 13.04 7.77
N ARG A 49 23.62 11.99 7.08
CA ARG A 49 23.52 11.96 5.61
C ARG A 49 22.16 12.35 5.04
N ILE A 50 21.19 12.55 5.94
CA ILE A 50 19.79 12.78 5.56
C ILE A 50 19.48 14.27 5.65
N VAL A 51 19.01 14.82 4.55
CA VAL A 51 18.53 16.20 4.45
C VAL A 51 17.01 16.19 4.36
N TYR A 52 16.37 16.97 5.24
CA TYR A 52 14.97 17.33 5.14
C TYR A 52 14.81 18.52 4.19
N ILE A 53 13.85 18.44 3.28
CA ILE A 53 13.50 19.54 2.39
C ILE A 53 11.99 19.78 2.46
N GLY A 54 11.61 20.99 2.86
CA GLY A 54 10.23 21.45 2.96
C GLY A 54 9.90 22.55 1.95
N HIS A 55 8.60 22.86 1.86
CA HIS A 55 8.02 23.87 0.95
C HIS A 55 8.29 23.60 -0.53
N LEU A 56 8.28 22.33 -0.91
CA LEU A 56 8.49 21.93 -2.30
C LEU A 56 7.28 22.30 -3.17
N PRO A 57 7.48 22.86 -4.37
CA PRO A 57 6.40 23.14 -5.30
C PRO A 57 5.80 21.84 -5.86
N HIS A 58 4.57 21.96 -6.34
CA HIS A 58 3.89 20.85 -7.01
C HIS A 58 4.57 20.54 -8.35
N GLY A 59 4.90 19.27 -8.59
CA GLY A 59 5.61 18.83 -9.80
C GLY A 59 7.07 18.48 -9.57
N PHE A 60 7.66 18.91 -8.45
CA PHE A 60 9.01 18.53 -8.07
C PHE A 60 8.98 17.21 -7.28
N TYR A 61 8.92 16.09 -8.01
CA TYR A 61 8.79 14.76 -7.44
C TYR A 61 10.14 14.03 -7.37
N GLU A 62 10.12 12.74 -7.04
CA GLU A 62 11.32 11.97 -6.71
C GLU A 62 12.36 11.92 -7.85
N LYS A 63 11.93 11.95 -9.11
CA LYS A 63 12.83 11.92 -10.27
C LYS A 63 13.54 13.25 -10.46
N GLU A 64 12.78 14.34 -10.40
CA GLU A 64 13.25 15.70 -10.56
C GLU A 64 14.17 16.08 -9.39
N MET A 65 13.80 15.69 -8.17
CA MET A 65 14.65 15.82 -6.99
C MET A 65 15.97 15.08 -7.17
N LYS A 66 15.92 13.81 -7.58
CA LYS A 66 17.16 13.04 -7.77
C LYS A 66 18.07 13.67 -8.82
N ALA A 67 17.52 14.16 -9.94
CA ALA A 67 18.28 14.81 -10.99
C ALA A 67 18.91 16.12 -10.50
N TYR A 68 18.14 16.98 -9.84
CA TYR A 68 18.63 18.26 -9.33
C TYR A 68 19.69 18.08 -8.24
N PHE A 69 19.43 17.26 -7.23
CA PHE A 69 20.36 17.05 -6.12
C PHE A 69 21.61 16.24 -6.50
N SER A 70 21.59 15.57 -7.67
CA SER A 70 22.78 14.92 -8.21
C SER A 70 23.92 15.90 -8.52
N GLN A 71 23.64 17.20 -8.64
CA GLN A 71 24.66 18.23 -8.86
C GLN A 71 25.56 18.46 -7.64
N PHE A 72 25.03 18.27 -6.43
CA PHE A 72 25.81 18.41 -5.20
C PHE A 72 26.64 17.15 -4.93
N GLY A 73 26.09 15.98 -5.28
CA GLY A 73 26.80 14.72 -5.18
C GLY A 73 25.87 13.51 -5.37
N ARG A 74 26.42 12.31 -5.13
CA ARG A 74 25.71 11.06 -5.33
C ARG A 74 24.55 10.90 -4.33
N VAL A 75 23.33 10.86 -4.84
CA VAL A 75 22.09 10.62 -4.06
C VAL A 75 21.78 9.13 -3.98
N THR A 76 21.74 8.58 -2.76
CA THR A 76 21.47 7.17 -2.50
C THR A 76 19.97 6.88 -2.53
N LYS A 77 19.19 7.63 -1.74
CA LYS A 77 17.75 7.42 -1.59
C LYS A 77 17.01 8.76 -1.59
N VAL A 78 15.88 8.80 -2.27
CA VAL A 78 14.93 9.92 -2.21
C VAL A 78 13.58 9.40 -1.74
N ARG A 79 12.98 10.11 -0.79
CA ARG A 79 11.62 9.82 -0.31
C ARG A 79 10.80 11.10 -0.21
N LEU A 80 9.86 11.28 -1.13
CA LEU A 80 8.84 12.31 -1.04
C LEU A 80 7.69 11.85 -0.14
N SER A 81 7.25 12.69 0.78
CA SER A 81 6.09 12.38 1.60
C SER A 81 4.80 12.64 0.83
N ARG A 82 3.93 11.62 0.78
CA ARG A 82 2.64 11.65 0.09
C ARG A 82 1.51 11.26 1.02
N SER A 83 0.30 11.77 0.76
CA SER A 83 -0.92 11.35 1.46
C SER A 83 -1.27 9.91 1.07
N LYS A 84 -1.52 9.03 2.05
CA LYS A 84 -1.91 7.62 1.80
C LYS A 84 -3.27 7.50 1.10
N LYS A 85 -4.18 8.45 1.32
CA LYS A 85 -5.54 8.45 0.74
C LYS A 85 -5.55 9.01 -0.68
N THR A 86 -5.01 10.21 -0.85
CA THR A 86 -5.10 10.96 -2.12
C THR A 86 -3.90 10.71 -3.03
N GLY A 87 -2.74 10.33 -2.49
CA GLY A 87 -1.48 10.20 -3.24
C GLY A 87 -0.79 11.52 -3.56
N ARG A 88 -1.40 12.66 -3.21
CA ARG A 88 -0.82 14.00 -3.39
C ARG A 88 0.41 14.18 -2.50
N SER A 89 1.38 14.93 -3.00
CA SER A 89 2.56 15.37 -2.24
C SER A 89 2.13 16.19 -1.02
N LYS A 90 2.86 16.02 0.08
CA LYS A 90 2.76 16.90 1.25
C LYS A 90 3.75 18.07 1.21
N HIS A 91 4.43 18.25 0.07
CA HIS A 91 5.40 19.33 -0.17
C HIS A 91 6.64 19.28 0.74
N TYR A 92 7.03 18.07 1.17
CA TYR A 92 8.30 17.82 1.83
C TYR A 92 8.87 16.44 1.48
N ALA A 93 10.19 16.33 1.49
CA ALA A 93 10.92 15.12 1.18
C ALA A 93 12.13 14.94 2.10
N PHE A 94 12.66 13.72 2.07
CA PHE A 94 13.93 13.38 2.67
C PHE A 94 14.87 12.83 1.61
N ILE A 95 16.11 13.30 1.63
CA ILE A 95 17.14 12.90 0.69
C ILE A 95 18.32 12.36 1.47
N GLU A 96 18.77 11.16 1.12
CA GLU A 96 19.96 10.52 1.68
C GLU A 96 21.09 10.63 0.66
N PHE A 97 22.14 11.35 1.02
CA PHE A 97 23.37 11.44 0.23
C PHE A 97 24.34 10.32 0.58
N TYR A 98 25.32 10.10 -0.31
CA TYR A 98 26.43 9.19 -0.04
C TYR A 98 27.35 9.71 1.06
N SER A 99 27.77 10.98 0.96
CA SER A 99 28.65 11.66 1.93
C SER A 99 27.85 12.59 2.86
N ALA A 100 28.22 12.60 4.15
CA ALA A 100 27.63 13.49 5.15
C ALA A 100 28.03 14.97 4.93
N GLU A 101 29.23 15.22 4.40
CA GLU A 101 29.70 16.56 4.08
C GLU A 101 28.86 17.20 2.97
N VAL A 102 28.57 16.42 1.91
CA VAL A 102 27.70 16.85 0.82
C VAL A 102 26.29 17.14 1.33
N ALA A 103 25.77 16.33 2.26
CA ALA A 103 24.47 16.57 2.87
C ALA A 103 24.42 17.90 3.64
N ARG A 104 25.49 18.23 4.37
CA ARG A 104 25.61 19.50 5.09
C ARG A 104 25.64 20.69 4.13
N ILE A 105 26.50 20.64 3.11
CA ILE A 105 26.63 21.70 2.10
C ILE A 105 25.29 21.90 1.36
N ALA A 106 24.63 20.81 0.96
CA ALA A 106 23.35 20.87 0.28
C ALA A 106 22.25 21.48 1.18
N ALA A 107 22.27 21.20 2.49
CA ALA A 107 21.33 21.79 3.43
C ALA A 107 21.57 23.31 3.58
N GLU A 108 22.82 23.72 3.78
CA GLU A 108 23.18 25.14 3.93
C GLU A 108 22.91 25.94 2.65
N ALA A 109 23.21 25.39 1.47
CA ALA A 109 23.02 26.07 0.19
C ALA A 109 21.55 26.22 -0.23
N MET A 110 20.68 25.29 0.20
CA MET A 110 19.28 25.27 -0.24
C MET A 110 18.31 25.86 0.79
N ASP A 111 18.76 26.15 2.01
CA ASP A 111 17.90 26.76 3.02
C ASP A 111 17.61 28.22 2.65
N GLY A 112 16.32 28.57 2.54
CA GLY A 112 15.89 29.88 2.10
C GLY A 112 15.95 30.11 0.59
N TYR A 113 16.34 29.13 -0.22
CA TYR A 113 16.40 29.26 -1.68
C TYR A 113 15.00 29.51 -2.27
N MET A 114 14.90 30.50 -3.17
CA MET A 114 13.64 30.86 -3.82
C MET A 114 13.36 29.91 -4.99
N PHE A 115 12.34 29.08 -4.88
CA PHE A 115 11.97 28.07 -5.86
C PHE A 115 10.51 28.24 -6.27
N PHE A 116 10.26 28.64 -7.52
CA PHE A 116 8.90 28.89 -8.06
C PHE A 116 8.04 29.81 -7.17
N GLY A 117 8.64 30.85 -6.58
CA GLY A 117 7.96 31.80 -5.69
C GLY A 117 7.76 31.31 -4.25
N GLN A 118 8.33 30.16 -3.87
CA GLN A 118 8.31 29.62 -2.51
C GLN A 118 9.73 29.51 -1.97
N LYS A 119 9.96 29.89 -0.71
CA LYS A 119 11.25 29.68 -0.04
C LYS A 119 11.35 28.25 0.46
N LEU A 120 12.35 27.51 -0.02
CA LEU A 120 12.65 26.16 0.45
C LEU A 120 13.17 26.20 1.88
N GLN A 121 12.84 25.17 2.64
CA GLN A 121 13.41 24.94 3.97
C GLN A 121 14.26 23.67 3.90
N ALA A 122 15.57 23.80 4.05
CA ALA A 122 16.50 22.68 4.01
C ALA A 122 17.17 22.51 5.37
N LYS A 123 17.11 21.32 5.95
CA LYS A 123 17.68 21.04 7.27
C LYS A 123 18.43 19.72 7.27
N LEU A 124 19.64 19.72 7.80
CA LEU A 124 20.35 18.49 8.10
C LEU A 124 19.65 17.77 9.26
N LEU A 125 19.31 16.50 9.08
CA LEU A 125 18.69 15.71 10.14
C LEU A 125 19.73 14.93 10.93
N LEU A 126 19.63 15.05 12.25
CA LEU A 126 20.40 14.20 13.16
C LEU A 126 19.84 12.78 13.16
N PRO A 127 20.69 11.75 13.38
CA PRO A 127 20.24 10.36 13.45
C PRO A 127 19.18 10.14 14.55
N SER A 128 19.19 10.95 15.62
CA SER A 128 18.20 10.90 16.70
C SER A 128 16.80 11.34 16.26
N GLN A 129 16.69 12.25 15.29
CA GLN A 129 15.42 12.76 14.77
C GLN A 129 14.82 11.82 13.71
N VAL A 130 15.62 10.89 13.19
CA VAL A 130 15.24 9.98 12.12
C VAL A 130 14.84 8.61 12.69
N HIS A 131 13.60 8.21 12.47
CA HIS A 131 13.18 6.85 12.76
C HIS A 131 13.81 5.86 11.77
N LYS A 132 14.13 4.65 12.24
CA LYS A 132 14.76 3.57 11.43
C LYS A 132 14.03 3.28 10.11
N ASP A 133 12.72 3.50 10.09
CA ASP A 133 11.86 3.18 8.95
C ASP A 133 11.65 4.36 7.99
N LEU A 134 12.31 5.50 8.24
CA LEU A 134 12.13 6.71 7.43
C LEU A 134 12.52 6.47 5.98
N MET A 135 13.57 5.71 5.72
CA MET A 135 14.04 5.47 4.34
C MET A 135 13.55 4.16 3.75
N LYS A 136 12.69 3.41 4.45
CA LYS A 136 12.12 2.16 3.94
C LYS A 136 11.17 2.45 2.78
N GLY A 137 11.35 1.73 1.67
CA GLY A 137 10.54 1.87 0.46
C GLY A 137 10.85 3.11 -0.38
N SER A 138 11.99 3.77 -0.14
CA SER A 138 12.54 4.79 -1.04
C SER A 138 12.89 4.20 -2.42
N ASN A 139 13.08 5.08 -3.41
CA ASN A 139 13.34 4.73 -4.82
C ASN A 139 12.23 3.91 -5.52
N ARG A 140 11.03 3.80 -4.92
CA ARG A 140 9.86 3.17 -5.56
C ARG A 140 8.89 4.24 -6.03
N VAL A 141 8.29 4.02 -7.21
CA VAL A 141 7.21 4.89 -7.70
C VAL A 141 5.97 4.67 -6.84
N PHE A 142 5.39 5.76 -6.32
CA PHE A 142 4.15 5.68 -5.56
C PHE A 142 3.00 5.20 -6.45
N LYS A 143 2.35 4.10 -6.06
CA LYS A 143 1.13 3.59 -6.70
C LYS A 143 -0.04 3.77 -5.74
N LYS A 144 -1.11 4.42 -6.19
CA LYS A 144 -2.34 4.54 -5.39
C LYS A 144 -2.99 3.16 -5.26
N VAL A 145 -3.09 2.66 -4.04
CA VAL A 145 -3.76 1.38 -3.76
C VAL A 145 -5.27 1.57 -3.91
N PRO A 146 -5.95 0.80 -4.78
CA PRO A 146 -7.39 0.92 -4.98
C PRO A 146 -8.16 0.19 -3.87
N TRP A 147 -8.12 0.72 -2.64
CA TRP A 147 -8.73 0.11 -1.45
C TRP A 147 -10.19 -0.31 -1.64
N LYS A 148 -11.01 0.55 -2.28
CA LYS A 148 -12.42 0.23 -2.55
C LYS A 148 -12.57 -1.01 -3.42
N LYS A 149 -11.72 -1.19 -4.44
CA LYS A 149 -11.75 -2.37 -5.31
C LYS A 149 -11.34 -3.63 -4.55
N ILE A 150 -10.25 -3.55 -3.79
CA ILE A 150 -9.77 -4.67 -2.96
C ILE A 150 -10.84 -5.08 -1.94
N GLU A 151 -11.53 -4.11 -1.32
CA GLU A 151 -12.56 -4.40 -0.33
C GLU A 151 -13.84 -4.95 -0.97
N MET A 152 -14.24 -4.44 -2.13
CA MET A 152 -15.33 -5.02 -2.92
C MET A 152 -15.01 -6.46 -3.31
N GLU A 153 -13.80 -6.74 -3.79
CA GLU A 153 -13.37 -8.11 -4.12
C GLU A 153 -13.43 -9.00 -2.87
N ARG A 154 -12.87 -8.58 -1.74
CA ARG A 154 -12.91 -9.34 -0.48
C ARG A 154 -14.33 -9.65 0.01
N HIS A 155 -15.24 -8.69 -0.11
CA HIS A 155 -16.63 -8.87 0.31
C HIS A 155 -17.41 -9.75 -0.66
N ASN A 156 -17.13 -9.62 -1.96
CA ASN A 156 -17.81 -10.36 -3.02
C ASN A 156 -17.22 -11.75 -3.26
N VAL A 157 -16.04 -12.07 -2.71
CA VAL A 157 -15.46 -13.42 -2.78
C VAL A 157 -16.46 -14.41 -2.19
N GLU A 158 -16.94 -15.30 -3.05
CA GLU A 158 -17.81 -16.40 -2.64
C GLU A 158 -17.05 -17.31 -1.67
N ARG A 159 -17.63 -17.49 -0.49
CA ARG A 159 -17.04 -18.33 0.55
C ARG A 159 -17.49 -19.76 0.30
N GLY A 160 -16.53 -20.68 0.14
CA GLY A 160 -16.81 -22.12 0.03
C GLY A 160 -17.47 -22.70 1.29
N GLU A 161 -17.98 -23.92 1.18
CA GLU A 161 -18.80 -24.59 2.22
C GLU A 161 -18.11 -24.64 3.59
N ALA A 162 -16.82 -24.95 3.64
CA ALA A 162 -16.05 -24.97 4.89
C ALA A 162 -15.99 -23.58 5.56
N ALA A 163 -15.83 -22.51 4.76
CA ALA A 163 -15.83 -21.14 5.27
C ALA A 163 -17.23 -20.73 5.75
N GLN A 164 -18.29 -21.14 5.05
CA GLN A 164 -19.67 -20.95 5.50
C GLN A 164 -19.96 -21.68 6.82
N ALA A 165 -19.50 -22.93 6.97
CA ALA A 165 -19.65 -23.71 8.20
C ALA A 165 -18.92 -23.05 9.39
N THR A 166 -17.70 -22.52 9.19
CA THR A 166 -16.99 -21.80 10.27
C THR A 166 -17.71 -20.51 10.68
N LEU A 167 -18.30 -19.78 9.73
CA LEU A 167 -19.11 -18.59 10.01
C LEU A 167 -20.37 -18.94 10.78
N LEU A 168 -21.05 -20.03 10.38
CA LEU A 168 -22.24 -20.50 11.08
C LEU A 168 -21.90 -20.87 12.52
N LYS A 169 -20.84 -21.65 12.76
CA LYS A 169 -20.36 -21.97 14.11
C LYS A 169 -20.08 -20.71 14.94
N ARG A 170 -19.44 -19.70 14.36
CA ARG A 170 -19.19 -18.40 15.03
C ARG A 170 -20.48 -17.63 15.32
N ALA A 171 -21.46 -17.67 14.41
CA ALA A 171 -22.75 -17.03 14.57
C ALA A 171 -23.55 -17.69 15.71
N LEU A 172 -23.65 -19.01 15.72
CA LEU A 172 -24.33 -19.78 16.79
C LEU A 172 -23.71 -19.51 18.16
N ARG A 173 -22.37 -19.49 18.25
CA ARG A 173 -21.67 -19.15 19.50
C ARG A 173 -22.03 -17.76 20.01
N LYS A 174 -22.02 -16.75 19.14
CA LYS A 174 -22.39 -15.37 19.51
C LYS A 174 -23.86 -15.27 19.94
N ASP A 175 -24.73 -16.05 19.31
CA ASP A 175 -26.15 -16.07 19.62
C ASP A 175 -26.44 -16.65 21.00
N ARG A 176 -25.80 -17.78 21.35
CA ARG A 176 -25.89 -18.37 22.70
C ARG A 176 -25.42 -17.40 23.78
N LEU A 177 -24.29 -16.71 23.56
CA LEU A 177 -23.80 -15.70 24.50
C LEU A 177 -24.75 -14.52 24.62
N ARG A 178 -25.41 -14.12 23.52
CA ARG A 178 -26.43 -13.06 23.56
C ARG A 178 -27.64 -13.51 24.39
N GLN A 179 -28.12 -14.73 24.20
CA GLN A 179 -29.23 -15.29 24.97
C GLN A 179 -28.91 -15.36 26.47
N GLN A 180 -27.69 -15.79 26.83
CA GLN A 180 -27.24 -15.79 28.23
C GLN A 180 -27.27 -14.38 28.84
N ARG A 181 -26.74 -13.38 28.13
CA ARG A 181 -26.76 -11.98 28.59
C ARG A 181 -28.16 -11.41 28.77
N ILE A 182 -29.10 -11.76 27.88
CA ILE A 182 -30.49 -11.31 27.99
C ILE A 182 -31.15 -11.93 29.23
N LYS A 183 -30.92 -13.22 29.47
CA LYS A 183 -31.40 -13.93 30.66
C LYS A 183 -30.81 -13.36 31.95
N GLU A 184 -29.51 -13.12 31.97
CA GLU A 184 -28.79 -12.51 33.10
C GLU A 184 -29.28 -11.09 33.40
N ALA A 185 -29.69 -10.34 32.37
CA ALA A 185 -30.26 -9.01 32.52
C ALA A 185 -31.73 -9.04 33.02
N GLY A 186 -32.33 -10.23 33.21
CA GLY A 186 -33.71 -10.39 33.68
C GLY A 186 -34.75 -9.86 32.69
N ILE A 187 -34.40 -9.77 31.40
CA ILE A 187 -35.31 -9.29 30.37
C ILE A 187 -36.12 -10.47 29.84
N ASP A 188 -37.43 -10.42 30.02
CA ASP A 188 -38.39 -11.39 29.47
C ASP A 188 -38.53 -11.21 27.95
N TYR A 189 -37.52 -11.69 27.22
CA TYR A 189 -37.49 -11.65 25.76
C TYR A 189 -37.36 -13.06 25.19
N GLU A 190 -38.46 -13.55 24.61
CA GLU A 190 -38.50 -14.83 23.92
C GLU A 190 -37.87 -14.71 22.53
N TYR A 191 -36.68 -15.27 22.37
CA TYR A 191 -35.91 -15.21 21.14
C TYR A 191 -35.74 -16.61 20.52
N GLN A 192 -36.35 -16.82 19.36
CA GLN A 192 -36.15 -18.03 18.55
C GLN A 192 -34.72 -18.01 17.98
N GLY A 193 -33.81 -18.72 18.65
CA GLY A 193 -32.37 -18.71 18.36
C GLY A 193 -32.03 -19.09 16.92
N LEU A 194 -30.87 -18.65 16.44
CA LEU A 194 -30.41 -18.89 15.07
C LEU A 194 -30.33 -20.39 14.71
N GLU A 195 -30.19 -21.27 15.70
CA GLU A 195 -30.19 -22.73 15.54
C GLU A 195 -31.52 -23.27 15.01
N SER A 196 -32.64 -22.66 15.42
CA SER A 196 -33.98 -23.10 15.01
C SER A 196 -34.27 -22.91 13.53
N ARG A 197 -33.53 -21.99 12.88
CA ARG A 197 -33.68 -21.66 11.46
C ARG A 197 -32.83 -22.54 10.54
N LEU A 198 -31.98 -23.39 11.11
CA LEU A 198 -31.17 -24.33 10.34
C LEU A 198 -32.02 -25.53 9.91
N PRO A 199 -31.81 -26.06 8.69
CA PRO A 199 -32.46 -27.30 8.30
C PRO A 199 -32.05 -28.40 9.28
N ARG A 200 -33.04 -29.07 9.86
CA ARG A 200 -32.79 -30.23 10.72
C ARG A 200 -32.21 -31.35 9.86
N ALA A 201 -31.22 -32.07 10.38
CA ALA A 201 -30.72 -33.27 9.72
C ALA A 201 -31.88 -34.26 9.54
N ALA A 202 -31.96 -34.90 8.38
CA ALA A 202 -32.99 -35.91 8.11
C ALA A 202 -32.87 -37.03 9.16
N VAL A 203 -33.94 -37.22 9.94
CA VAL A 203 -34.04 -38.36 10.85
C VAL A 203 -34.37 -39.57 10.00
N LYS A 204 -33.58 -40.64 10.10
CA LYS A 204 -33.92 -41.93 9.47
C LYS A 204 -35.10 -42.51 10.25
N THR A 205 -36.30 -42.40 9.71
CA THR A 205 -37.48 -43.12 10.23
C THR A 205 -37.43 -44.54 9.70
N THR A 206 -37.24 -45.51 10.59
CA THR A 206 -37.54 -46.92 10.28
C THR A 206 -39.05 -47.08 10.31
N PHE A 207 -39.63 -47.51 9.20
CA PHE A 207 -41.02 -47.95 9.15
C PHE A 207 -41.03 -49.41 9.61
N GLU A 208 -41.73 -49.74 10.68
CA GLU A 208 -41.97 -51.13 11.05
C GLU A 208 -43.21 -51.61 10.27
N ASP A 209 -43.07 -52.73 9.56
CA ASP A 209 -44.09 -53.34 8.68
C ASP A 209 -45.25 -53.98 9.47
#